data_AF-A0A0A3IIL5-F1
#
_entry.id   AF-A0A0A3IIL5-F1
#
_cell.length_a   1.000
_cell.length_b   1.000
_cell.length_c   1.000
_cell.angle_alpha   90.00
_cell.angle_beta   90.00
_cell.angle_gamma   90.00
#
_symmetry.space_group_name_H-M   'P 1'
#
loop_
_entity.id
_entity.type
_entity.pdbx_description
1 polymer ?
#
loop_
_entity_poly.entity_id
_entity_poly.type
_entity_poly.pdbx_seq_one_letter_code
_entity_poly.pdbx_strand_id
1 'polypeptide(L)' 'MNQPKINPAVLRLLVIFPNVLSYILLVGVLVYIATNFTGLKTAGALNFWLLLVAILCPMAIYTTYSIVKRIRAGVL' A
#
# COMPACT_ATOMS: atom_id res chain seq x y z
N MET A 1 -26.86 24.76 -4.14
CA MET A 1 -25.53 24.31 -3.67
C MET A 1 -24.75 23.75 -4.85
N ASN A 2 -23.85 24.54 -5.44
CA ASN A 2 -22.99 24.07 -6.54
C ASN A 2 -21.80 23.34 -5.92
N GLN A 3 -21.93 22.04 -5.70
CA GLN A 3 -20.77 21.21 -5.37
C GLN A 3 -19.81 21.24 -6.58
N PRO A 4 -18.52 21.60 -6.40
CA PRO A 4 -17.56 21.46 -7.47
C PRO A 4 -17.49 19.97 -7.80
N LYS A 5 -17.94 19.60 -9.00
CA LYS A 5 -17.77 18.25 -9.55
C LYS A 5 -16.27 18.04 -9.70
N ILE A 6 -15.64 17.46 -8.68
CA ILE A 6 -14.26 16.98 -8.78
C ILE A 6 -14.21 16.08 -10.02
N ASN A 7 -13.28 16.38 -10.91
CA ASN A 7 -13.11 15.59 -12.12
C ASN A 7 -12.86 14.11 -11.71
N PRO A 8 -13.63 13.15 -12.22
CA PRO A 8 -13.45 11.72 -11.90
C PRO A 8 -12.01 11.24 -12.05
N ALA A 9 -11.26 11.79 -13.01
CA ALA A 9 -9.84 11.47 -13.18
C ALA A 9 -8.98 11.86 -11.96
N VAL A 10 -9.26 13.01 -11.34
CA VAL A 10 -8.57 13.49 -10.14
C VAL A 10 -8.94 12.63 -8.94
N LEU A 11 -10.21 12.21 -8.84
CA LEU A 11 -10.68 11.32 -7.78
C LEU A 11 -9.96 9.96 -7.84
N ARG A 12 -9.80 9.39 -9.04
CA ARG A 12 -9.03 8.15 -9.26
C ARG A 12 -7.56 8.30 -8.90
N LEU A 13 -6.91 9.38 -9.33
CA LEU A 13 -5.52 9.65 -9.01
C LEU A 13 -5.29 9.73 -7.50
N LEU A 14 -6.17 10.43 -6.78
CA LEU A 14 -6.07 10.64 -5.34
C LEU A 14 -6.24 9.33 -4.53
N VAL A 15 -6.92 8.33 -5.09
CA VAL A 15 -7.10 7.02 -4.46
C VAL A 15 -6.00 6.03 -4.87
N ILE A 16 -5.49 6.11 -6.10
CA ILE A 16 -4.40 5.24 -6.59
C ILE A 16 -3.06 5.66 -5.98
N PHE A 17 -2.79 6.95 -5.85
CA PHE A 17 -1.50 7.46 -5.38
C PHE A 17 -1.09 6.95 -3.97
N PRO A 18 -1.96 6.99 -2.95
CA PRO A 18 -1.66 6.40 -1.64
C PRO A 18 -1.36 4.90 -1.72
N ASN A 19 -2.04 4.17 -2.62
CA ASN A 19 -1.81 2.74 -2.78
C ASN A 19 -0.46 2.45 -3.45
N VAL A 20 -0.05 3.25 -4.43
CA VAL A 20 1.28 3.17 -5.05
C VAL A 20 2.38 3.44 -4.00
N LEU A 21 2.19 4.45 -3.14
CA LEU A 21 3.10 4.71 -2.02
C LEU A 21 3.21 3.52 -1.06
N SER A 22 2.10 2.84 -0.75
CA SER A 22 2.10 1.63 0.07
C SER A 22 2.92 0.49 -0.56
N TYR A 23 2.87 0.32 -1.88
CA TYR A 23 3.72 -0.65 -2.58
C TYR A 23 5.20 -0.27 -2.53
N ILE A 24 5.53 1.01 -2.68
CA ILE A 24 6.91 1.50 -2.55
C ILE A 24 7.42 1.23 -1.14
N LEU A 25 6.61 1.48 -0.11
CA LEU A 25 6.94 1.17 1.28
C LEU A 25 7.15 -0.34 1.47
N LEU A 26 6.25 -1.18 0.96
CA LEU A 26 6.35 -2.65 1.07
C LEU A 26 7.67 -3.15 0.47
N VAL A 27 8.02 -2.67 -0.73
CA VAL A 27 9.28 -3.02 -1.39
C VAL A 27 10.48 -2.50 -0.58
N GLY A 28 10.42 -1.27 -0.08
CA GLY A 28 11.47 -0.70 0.77
C GLY A 28 11.71 -1.52 2.04
N VAL A 29 10.65 -1.97 2.70
CA VAL A 29 10.75 -2.84 3.88
C VAL A 29 11.36 -4.20 3.52
N LEU A 30 10.96 -4.80 2.41
CA LEU A 30 11.54 -6.06 1.95
C LEU A 30 13.04 -5.95 1.68
N VAL A 31 13.46 -4.88 0.99
CA VAL A 31 14.88 -4.59 0.75
C VAL A 31 15.62 -4.39 2.08
N TYR A 32 15.07 -3.59 2.99
CA TYR A 32 15.66 -3.34 4.31
C TYR A 32 15.87 -4.63 5.11
N ILE A 33 14.88 -5.53 5.13
CA ILE A 33 14.99 -6.84 5.79
C ILE A 33 16.08 -7.68 5.13
N ALA A 34 16.13 -7.71 3.80
CA ALA A 34 17.12 -8.49 3.06
C ALA A 34 18.55 -7.99 3.30
N THR A 35 18.78 -6.68 3.31
CA THR A 35 20.12 -6.10 3.51
C THR A 35 20.58 -6.14 4.97
N ASN A 36 19.65 -6.08 5.92
CA ASN A 36 19.97 -6.03 7.35
C ASN A 36 19.60 -7.31 8.10
N PHE A 37 19.45 -8.43 7.39
CA PHE A 37 18.91 -9.69 7.93
C PHE A 37 19.65 -10.14 9.20
N THR A 38 20.97 -10.17 9.16
CA THR A 38 21.81 -10.59 10.30
C THR A 38 21.66 -9.63 11.48
N GLY A 39 21.65 -8.32 11.24
CA GLY A 39 21.47 -7.31 12.29
C GLY A 39 20.09 -7.42 12.97
N LEU A 40 19.04 -7.59 12.18
CA LEU A 40 17.67 -7.78 12.67
C LEU A 40 17.49 -9.08 13.44
N LYS A 41 18.17 -10.15 13.03
CA LYS A 41 18.16 -11.43 13.73
C LYS A 41 18.84 -11.32 15.09
N THR A 42 20.00 -10.68 15.16
CA THR A 42 20.75 -10.49 16.42
C THR A 42 20.02 -9.54 17.38
N ALA A 43 19.34 -8.51 16.85
CA ALA A 43 18.56 -7.57 17.65
C ALA A 43 17.18 -8.12 18.10
N GLY A 44 16.81 -9.36 17.72
CA GLY A 44 15.50 -9.93 18.02
C GLY A 44 14.31 -9.25 17.31
N ALA A 45 14.58 -8.31 16.39
CA ALA A 45 13.57 -7.51 15.71
C ALA A 45 13.06 -8.15 14.41
N LEU A 46 13.73 -9.19 13.90
CA LEU A 46 13.38 -9.82 12.61
C LEU A 46 11.90 -10.25 12.54
N ASN A 47 11.38 -10.87 13.60
CA ASN A 47 10.00 -11.34 13.66
C ASN A 47 8.99 -10.19 13.50
N PHE A 48 9.26 -9.03 14.13
CA PHE A 48 8.41 -7.85 13.99
C PHE A 48 8.32 -7.39 12.53
N TRP A 49 9.46 -7.28 11.85
CA TRP A 49 9.51 -6.84 10.46
C TRP A 49 8.85 -7.83 9.49
N LEU A 50 9.02 -9.13 9.71
CA LEU A 50 8.33 -10.14 8.91
C LEU A 50 6.82 -10.10 9.11
N LEU A 51 6.36 -9.91 10.35
CA LEU A 51 4.93 -9.80 10.68
C LEU A 51 4.33 -8.52 10.09
N LEU A 52 5.07 -7.40 10.11
CA LEU A 52 4.71 -6.16 9.44
C LEU A 52 4.47 -6.39 7.93
N VAL A 53 5.40 -7.07 7.24
CA VAL A 53 5.23 -7.41 5.81
C VAL A 53 4.04 -8.34 5.60
N ALA A 54 3.86 -9.34 6.45
CA ALA A 54 2.76 -10.29 6.38
C ALA A 54 1.38 -9.62 6.52
N ILE A 55 1.31 -8.50 7.23
CA ILE A 55 0.09 -7.69 7.39
C ILE A 55 -0.07 -6.67 6.26
N LEU A 56 1.01 -5.97 5.89
CA LEU A 56 0.98 -4.93 4.86
C LEU A 56 0.66 -5.49 3.47
N CYS A 57 1.16 -6.69 3.16
CA CYS A 57 0.96 -7.32 1.86
C CYS A 57 -0.54 -7.58 1.55
N PRO A 58 -1.32 -8.29 2.39
CA PRO A 58 -2.74 -8.49 2.13
C PRO A 58 -3.53 -7.18 2.19
N MET A 59 -3.15 -6.22 3.02
CA MET A 59 -3.78 -4.89 3.03
C MET A 59 -3.60 -4.16 1.69
N ALA A 60 -2.37 -4.08 1.17
CA ALA A 60 -2.08 -3.42 -0.10
C ALA A 60 -2.81 -4.09 -1.28
N ILE A 61 -2.89 -5.41 -1.27
CA ILE A 61 -3.65 -6.18 -2.27
C ILE A 61 -5.15 -5.88 -2.16
N TYR A 62 -5.71 -5.86 -0.94
CA TYR A 62 -7.12 -5.57 -0.72
C TYR A 62 -7.50 -4.15 -1.15
N THR A 63 -6.70 -3.13 -0.82
CA THR A 63 -6.94 -1.77 -1.31
C THR A 63 -6.92 -1.73 -2.83
N THR A 64 -5.94 -2.39 -3.47
CA THR A 64 -5.88 -2.48 -4.93
C THR A 64 -7.15 -3.08 -5.52
N TYR A 65 -7.63 -4.20 -4.97
CA TYR A 65 -8.89 -4.81 -5.39
C TYR A 65 -10.10 -3.90 -5.21
N SER A 66 -10.21 -3.22 -4.06
CA SER A 66 -11.29 -2.28 -3.77
C SER A 66 -11.31 -1.11 -4.75
N ILE A 67 -10.14 -0.56 -5.08
CA ILE A 67 -9.98 0.54 -6.05
C ILE A 67 -10.43 0.07 -7.44
N VAL A 68 -9.91 -1.06 -7.91
CA VAL A 68 -10.29 -1.63 -9.22
C VAL A 68 -11.78 -1.91 -9.29
N LYS A 69 -12.38 -2.46 -8.23
CA LYS A 69 -13.82 -2.71 -8.15
C LYS A 69 -14.63 -1.42 -8.27
N ARG A 70 -14.24 -0.35 -7.56
CA ARG A 70 -14.93 0.95 -7.61
C ARG A 70 -14.78 1.64 -8.97
N ILE A 71 -13.61 1.53 -9.61
CA ILE A 71 -13.38 2.03 -10.98
C ILE A 71 -14.26 1.29 -11.98
N ARG A 72 -14.33 -0.05 -11.91
CA ARG A 72 -15.19 -0.87 -12.79
C ARG A 72 -16.67 -0.60 -12.62
N ALA A 73 -17.11 -0.27 -11.40
CA ALA A 73 -18.49 0.08 -11.11
C ALA A 73 -18.88 1.50 -11.58
N GLY A 74 -17.94 2.30 -12.10
CA GLY A 74 -18.19 3.68 -12.52
C GLY A 74 -18.52 4.64 -11.37
N VAL A 75 -18.29 4.22 -10.13
CA VAL A 75 -18.53 5.01 -8.91
C VAL A 75 -17.40 6.03 -8.67
N LEU A 76 -16.28 5.86 -9.38
CA LEU A 76 -15.04 6.64 -9.30
C LEU A 76 -14.62 7.13 -10.69
#